data_AF-A0A963UQC7-F1
#
_entry.id   AF-A0A963UQC7-F1
#
_cell.length_a   1.000
_cell.length_b   1.000
_cell.length_c   1.000
_cell.angle_alpha   90.00
_cell.angle_beta   90.00
_cell.angle_gamma   90.00
#
_symmetry.space_group_name_H-M   'P 1'
#
loop_
_entity.id
_entity.type
_entity.pdbx_description
1 polymer ?
#
loop_
_entity_poly.entity_id
_entity_poly.type
_entity_poly.pdbx_seq_one_letter_code
_entity_poly.pdbx_strand_id
1 'polypeptide(L)'
;MQQLSRLLANGPTYVLLYVLFMVPTYLLPYLGSNSAALSGAGVAAGQGFYPLFWVHLICLIALCVLAYMRGVLVAKTWLVILPIIALIFDLVPVLNWVPLVPTIMHILALILGASAQRQ
;
A
#
# COMPACT_ATOMS: atom_id res chain seq x y z
N MET A 1 -6.08 16.76 -12.89
CA MET A 1 -4.79 16.02 -12.93
C MET A 1 -3.57 16.89 -12.63
N GLN A 2 -3.41 18.08 -13.24
CA GLN A 2 -2.20 18.91 -13.03
C GLN A 2 -1.90 19.28 -11.55
N GLN A 3 -2.92 19.60 -10.74
CA GLN A 3 -2.71 19.94 -9.32
C GLN A 3 -2.19 18.74 -8.50
N LEU A 4 -2.74 17.54 -8.72
CA LEU A 4 -2.32 16.31 -8.05
C LEU A 4 -0.86 15.95 -8.40
N SER A 5 -0.48 16.11 -9.67
CA SER A 5 0.91 15.92 -10.10
C SER A 5 1.88 16.89 -9.42
N ARG A 6 1.49 18.16 -9.25
CA ARG A 6 2.29 19.15 -8.52
C ARG A 6 2.43 18.79 -7.04
N LEU A 7 1.35 18.34 -6.41
CA LEU A 7 1.37 17.90 -5.02
C LEU A 7 2.30 16.70 -4.82
N LEU A 8 2.21 15.67 -5.67
CA LEU A 8 3.05 14.47 -5.58
C LEU A 8 4.49 14.68 -6.06
N ALA A 9 4.77 15.76 -6.79
CA ALA A 9 6.13 16.19 -7.10
C ALA A 9 6.87 16.71 -5.85
N ASN A 10 6.14 17.17 -4.83
CA ASN A 10 6.72 17.55 -3.54
C ASN A 10 6.95 16.30 -2.67
N GLY A 11 8.22 16.04 -2.34
CA GLY A 11 8.61 14.90 -1.49
C GLY A 11 7.86 14.82 -0.15
N PRO A 12 7.72 15.93 0.62
CA PRO A 12 6.98 15.91 1.88
C PRO A 12 5.50 15.54 1.71
N THR A 13 4.84 16.06 0.68
CA THR A 13 3.44 15.74 0.39
C THR A 13 3.27 14.26 0.04
N TYR A 14 4.19 13.69 -0.75
CA TYR A 14 4.21 12.25 -1.02
C TYR A 14 4.31 11.45 0.28
N VAL A 15 5.25 11.81 1.17
CA VAL A 15 5.44 11.12 2.46
C VAL A 15 4.18 11.19 3.32
N LEU A 16 3.56 12.36 3.45
CA LEU A 16 2.36 12.54 4.27
C LEU A 16 1.18 11.70 3.76
N LEU A 17 0.93 11.73 2.44
CA LEU A 17 -0.14 10.93 1.84
C LEU A 17 0.16 9.43 1.95
N TYR A 18 1.40 9.03 1.76
CA TYR A 18 1.78 7.62 1.89
C TYR A 18 1.60 7.13 3.32
N VAL A 19 2.06 7.88 4.32
CA VAL A 19 1.86 7.55 5.75
C VAL A 19 0.37 7.48 6.10
N LEU A 20 -0.45 8.39 5.58
CA LEU A 20 -1.90 8.39 5.82
C LEU A 20 -2.57 7.08 5.41
N PHE A 21 -2.21 6.51 4.26
CA PHE A 21 -2.75 5.21 3.81
C PHE A 21 -2.02 4.01 4.41
N MET A 22 -0.77 4.18 4.82
CA MET A 22 0.07 3.14 5.42
C MET A 22 -0.34 2.83 6.88
N VAL A 23 -0.75 3.83 7.67
CA VAL A 23 -1.15 3.59 9.07
C VAL A 23 -2.34 2.61 9.17
N PRO A 24 -3.43 2.77 8.40
CA PRO A 24 -4.53 1.80 8.41
C PRO A 24 -4.09 0.36 8.08
N THR A 25 -3.11 0.14 7.18
CA THR A 25 -2.68 -1.22 6.80
C THR A 25 -1.97 -1.95 7.93
N TYR A 26 -1.45 -1.25 8.94
CA TYR A 26 -0.93 -1.87 10.17
C TYR A 26 -1.99 -2.12 11.22
N LEU A 27 -3.06 -1.32 11.26
CA LEU A 27 -4.09 -1.42 12.29
C LEU A 27 -5.18 -2.46 11.92
N LEU A 28 -5.60 -2.46 10.65
CA LEU A 28 -6.66 -3.34 10.15
C LEU A 28 -6.34 -4.84 10.28
N PRO A 29 -5.10 -5.34 10.15
CA PRO A 29 -4.76 -6.75 10.39
C PRO A 29 -5.20 -7.29 11.74
N TYR A 30 -5.10 -6.48 12.80
CA TYR A 30 -5.53 -6.89 14.15
C TYR A 30 -7.04 -7.14 14.25
N LEU A 31 -7.80 -6.68 13.25
CA LEU A 31 -9.23 -6.92 13.09
C LEU A 31 -9.54 -8.04 12.08
N GLY A 32 -8.53 -8.75 11.57
CA GLY A 32 -8.70 -9.88 10.63
C GLY A 32 -8.85 -9.50 9.15
N SER A 33 -8.60 -8.24 8.79
CA SER A 33 -8.76 -7.75 7.40
C SER A 33 -7.75 -8.28 6.38
N ASN A 34 -6.67 -8.92 6.83
CA ASN A 34 -5.49 -9.27 6.03
C ASN A 34 -5.55 -10.71 5.47
N SER A 35 -6.74 -11.28 5.32
CA SER A 35 -6.91 -12.65 4.81
C SER A 35 -7.88 -12.69 3.63
N ALA A 36 -7.31 -12.70 2.43
CA ALA A 36 -8.07 -12.87 1.19
C ALA A 36 -8.83 -14.21 1.16
N ALA A 37 -8.23 -15.27 1.73
CA ALA A 37 -8.86 -16.57 1.84
C ALA A 37 -10.07 -16.55 2.80
N LEU A 38 -9.96 -15.88 3.94
CA LEU A 38 -11.07 -15.76 4.90
C LEU A 38 -12.21 -14.93 4.30
N SER A 39 -11.89 -13.84 3.60
CA SER A 39 -12.88 -13.04 2.86
C SER A 39 -13.57 -13.86 1.77
N GLY A 40 -12.83 -14.64 0.98
CA GLY A 40 -13.40 -15.50 -0.06
C GLY A 40 -14.26 -16.63 0.51
N ALA A 41 -13.80 -17.27 1.60
CA ALA A 41 -14.54 -18.33 2.28
C ALA A 41 -15.82 -17.80 2.94
N GLY A 42 -15.80 -16.61 3.53
CA GLY A 42 -16.98 -15.94 4.09
C GLY A 42 -18.05 -15.69 3.02
N VAL A 43 -17.66 -15.17 1.85
CA VAL A 43 -18.58 -14.99 0.72
C VAL A 43 -19.15 -16.34 0.26
N ALA A 44 -18.32 -17.37 0.12
CA ALA A 44 -18.74 -18.71 -0.29
C ALA A 44 -19.66 -19.40 0.74
N ALA A 45 -19.49 -19.11 2.03
CA ALA A 45 -20.31 -19.62 3.12
C ALA A 45 -21.61 -18.83 3.35
N GLY A 46 -21.95 -17.87 2.48
CA GLY A 46 -23.15 -17.04 2.60
C GLY A 46 -23.07 -15.95 3.68
N GLN A 47 -21.89 -15.75 4.30
CA GLN A 47 -21.62 -14.68 5.27
C GLN A 47 -21.46 -13.30 4.61
N GLY A 48 -21.51 -13.22 3.27
CA GLY A 48 -21.62 -11.97 2.52
C GLY A 48 -20.32 -11.14 2.47
N PHE A 49 -20.50 -9.85 2.13
CA PHE A 49 -19.44 -8.83 1.96
C PHE A 49 -18.67 -8.60 3.27
N TYR A 50 -17.33 -8.66 3.22
CA TYR A 50 -16.46 -8.41 4.36
C TYR A 50 -15.78 -7.03 4.25
N PRO A 51 -16.33 -5.97 4.85
CA PRO A 51 -15.91 -4.59 4.57
C PRO A 51 -14.46 -4.30 4.94
N LEU A 52 -13.98 -4.91 6.04
CA LEU A 52 -12.64 -4.68 6.57
C LEU A 52 -11.55 -5.08 5.58
N PHE A 53 -11.71 -6.21 4.89
CA PHE A 53 -10.79 -6.63 3.84
C PHE A 53 -10.75 -5.62 2.69
N TRP A 54 -11.90 -5.11 2.24
CA TRP A 54 -11.96 -4.15 1.15
C TRP A 54 -11.33 -2.80 1.51
N VAL A 55 -11.57 -2.30 2.72
CA VAL A 55 -10.91 -1.08 3.20
C VAL A 55 -9.39 -1.28 3.23
N HIS A 56 -8.92 -2.41 3.75
CA HIS A 56 -7.49 -2.73 3.76
C HIS A 56 -6.93 -2.78 2.32
N LEU A 57 -7.56 -3.54 1.43
CA LEU A 57 -7.13 -3.66 0.04
C LEU A 57 -7.08 -2.29 -0.66
N ILE A 58 -8.06 -1.42 -0.43
CA ILE A 58 -8.07 -0.05 -0.97
C ILE A 58 -6.88 0.75 -0.47
N CYS A 59 -6.54 0.66 0.82
CA CYS A 59 -5.34 1.32 1.37
C CYS A 59 -4.07 0.81 0.69
N LEU A 60 -3.90 -0.51 0.54
CA LEU A 60 -2.73 -1.09 -0.13
C LEU A 60 -2.64 -0.68 -1.61
N ILE A 61 -3.76 -0.68 -2.34
CA ILE A 61 -3.81 -0.21 -3.72
C ILE A 61 -3.47 1.27 -3.80
N ALA A 62 -3.98 2.10 -2.87
CA ALA A 62 -3.65 3.52 -2.82
C ALA A 62 -2.15 3.74 -2.64
N LEU A 63 -1.47 2.96 -1.80
CA LEU A 63 -0.01 3.01 -1.64
C LEU A 63 0.74 2.66 -2.92
N CYS A 64 0.28 1.63 -3.65
CA CYS A 64 0.81 1.28 -4.97
C CYS A 64 0.63 2.44 -5.97
N VAL A 65 -0.57 3.01 -6.06
CA VAL A 65 -0.86 4.13 -6.97
C VAL A 65 -0.01 5.34 -6.63
N LEU A 66 0.11 5.70 -5.35
CA LEU A 66 0.95 6.82 -4.91
C LEU A 66 2.42 6.61 -5.28
N ALA A 67 2.97 5.40 -5.05
CA ALA A 67 4.34 5.07 -5.42
C ALA A 67 4.56 5.09 -6.94
N TYR A 68 3.60 4.60 -7.72
CA TYR A 68 3.65 4.64 -9.18
C TYR A 68 3.64 6.09 -9.69
N MET A 69 2.69 6.90 -9.24
CA MET A 69 2.58 8.31 -9.63
C MET A 69 3.84 9.08 -9.27
N ARG A 70 4.38 8.88 -8.07
CA ARG A 70 5.67 9.46 -7.66
C ARG A 70 6.80 8.98 -8.57
N GLY A 71 6.85 7.68 -8.84
CA GLY A 71 7.84 7.05 -9.72
C GLY A 71 7.87 7.65 -11.13
N VAL A 72 6.70 7.90 -11.73
CA VAL A 72 6.61 8.58 -13.03
C VAL A 72 7.19 10.01 -12.96
N LEU A 73 6.91 10.75 -11.88
CA LEU A 73 7.37 12.13 -11.72
C LEU A 73 8.89 12.25 -11.49
N VAL A 74 9.52 11.23 -10.90
CA VAL A 74 10.96 11.22 -10.58
C VAL A 74 11.77 10.27 -11.49
N ALA A 75 11.17 9.79 -12.58
CA ALA A 75 11.78 8.82 -13.52
C ALA A 75 12.24 7.50 -12.86
N LYS A 76 11.58 7.07 -11.78
CA LYS A 76 11.80 5.78 -11.10
C LYS A 76 10.49 5.02 -10.97
N THR A 77 9.90 4.63 -12.10
CA THR A 77 8.62 3.90 -12.15
C THR A 77 8.66 2.57 -11.38
N TRP A 78 9.84 1.98 -11.21
CA TRP A 78 10.06 0.77 -10.42
C TRP A 78 9.73 0.92 -8.92
N LEU A 79 9.59 2.14 -8.39
CA LEU A 79 9.20 2.38 -6.99
C LEU A 79 7.89 1.68 -6.61
N VAL A 80 6.98 1.47 -7.56
CA VAL A 80 5.70 0.77 -7.35
C VAL A 80 5.89 -0.70 -6.93
N ILE A 81 7.01 -1.32 -7.28
CA ILE A 81 7.27 -2.74 -6.98
C ILE A 81 7.31 -2.95 -5.46
N LEU A 82 7.84 -1.98 -4.70
CA LEU A 82 7.97 -2.07 -3.25
C LEU A 82 6.61 -2.26 -2.55
N PRO A 83 5.61 -1.34 -2.70
CA PRO A 83 4.30 -1.56 -2.12
C PRO A 83 3.53 -2.73 -2.75
N ILE A 84 3.83 -3.16 -3.98
CA ILE A 84 3.24 -4.38 -4.54
C ILE A 84 3.70 -5.62 -3.76
N ILE A 85 5.00 -5.71 -3.44
CA ILE A 85 5.52 -6.80 -2.59
C ILE A 85 4.86 -6.74 -1.20
N ALA A 86 4.74 -5.55 -0.62
CA ALA A 86 4.04 -5.38 0.66
C ALA A 86 2.58 -5.86 0.60
N LEU A 87 1.85 -5.49 -0.45
CA LEU A 87 0.46 -5.91 -0.68
C LEU A 87 0.33 -7.44 -0.75
N ILE A 88 1.24 -8.10 -1.47
CA ILE A 88 1.24 -9.56 -1.56
C ILE A 88 1.48 -10.18 -0.18
N PHE A 89 2.49 -9.71 0.54
CA PHE A 89 2.80 -10.23 1.87
C PHE A 89 1.68 -9.97 2.87
N ASP A 90 0.99 -8.83 2.81
CA ASP A 90 -0.10 -8.52 3.73
C ASP A 90 -1.36 -9.36 3.48
N LEU A 91 -1.72 -9.65 2.23
CA LEU A 91 -2.99 -10.28 1.90
C LEU A 91 -2.93 -11.80 1.67
N VAL A 92 -1.74 -12.32 1.34
CA VAL A 92 -1.55 -13.75 1.09
C VAL A 92 -1.40 -14.49 2.42
N PRO A 93 -2.29 -15.47 2.71
CA PRO A 93 -2.14 -16.32 3.88
C PRO A 93 -0.75 -16.97 3.92
N VAL A 94 -0.23 -17.24 5.12
CA VAL A 94 1.14 -17.74 5.37
C VAL A 94 2.20 -16.65 5.21
N LEU A 95 2.18 -15.85 4.15
CA LEU A 95 3.12 -14.73 4.00
C LEU A 95 2.87 -13.61 5.00
N ASN A 96 1.60 -13.35 5.31
CA ASN A 96 1.18 -12.32 6.26
C ASN A 96 1.59 -12.60 7.72
N TRP A 97 2.15 -13.78 8.01
CA TRP A 97 2.75 -14.09 9.31
C TRP A 97 4.13 -13.43 9.50
N VAL A 98 4.72 -12.89 8.42
CA VAL A 98 6.00 -12.17 8.46
C VAL A 98 5.75 -10.68 8.20
N PRO A 99 5.31 -9.91 9.23
CA PRO A 99 4.94 -8.50 9.06
C PRO A 99 6.14 -7.60 8.74
N LEU A 100 7.37 -8.08 8.99
CA LEU A 100 8.58 -7.31 8.75
C LEU A 100 8.80 -6.97 7.26
N VAL A 101 8.40 -7.85 6.34
CA VAL A 101 8.62 -7.63 4.90
C VAL A 101 7.80 -6.45 4.39
N PRO A 102 6.46 -6.39 4.60
CA PRO A 102 5.67 -5.19 4.29
C PRO A 102 6.25 -3.91 4.90
N THR A 103 6.68 -3.95 6.16
CA THR A 103 7.26 -2.78 6.83
C THR A 103 8.50 -2.24 6.14
N ILE A 104 9.45 -3.12 5.82
CA ILE A 104 10.68 -2.71 5.12
C ILE A 104 10.34 -2.17 3.74
N MET A 105 9.44 -2.82 3.00
CA MET A 105 9.03 -2.36 1.67
C MET A 105 8.40 -0.97 1.69
N HIS A 106 7.52 -0.69 2.66
CA HIS A 106 6.91 0.63 2.83
C HIS A 106 7.93 1.70 3.24
N ILE A 107 8.85 1.39 4.16
CA ILE A 107 9.93 2.30 4.56
C ILE A 107 10.85 2.62 3.37
N LEU A 108 11.23 1.62 2.58
CA LEU A 108 12.03 1.82 1.37
C LEU A 108 11.29 2.69 0.36
N ALA A 109 9.99 2.46 0.13
CA ALA A 109 9.18 3.28 -0.77
C ALA A 109 9.15 4.76 -0.32
N LEU A 110 9.01 5.00 0.98
CA LEU A 110 9.06 6.34 1.57
C LEU A 110 10.41 7.02 1.34
N ILE A 111 11.51 6.38 1.76
CA ILE A 111 12.86 6.96 1.69
C ILE A 111 13.27 7.22 0.24
N LEU A 112 13.11 6.21 -0.62
CA LEU A 112 13.49 6.31 -2.03
C LEU A 112 12.58 7.27 -2.80
N GLY A 113 11.29 7.29 -2.48
CA GLY A 113 10.34 8.23 -3.09
C GLY A 113 10.57 9.68 -2.66
N ALA A 114 10.93 9.91 -1.40
CA ALA A 114 11.21 11.25 -0.86
C ALA A 114 12.56 11.80 -1.34
N SER A 115 13.60 10.96 -1.38
CA SER A 115 14.95 11.37 -1.79
C SER A 115 15.13 11.50 -3.30
N ALA A 116 14.27 10.87 -4.10
CA ALA A 116 14.38 10.95 -5.55
C ALA A 116 14.03 12.35 -6.07
N GLN A 117 14.97 12.92 -6.82
CA GLN A 117 14.77 14.09 -7.66
C GLN A 117 14.85 13.66 -9.13
N ARG A 118 14.09 14.33 -9.99
CA ARG A 118 14.20 14.15 -11.43
C ARG A 118 15.51 14.82 -11.86
N GLN A 119 16.53 14.00 -12.11
CA GLN A 119 17.78 14.44 -12.75
C GLN A 119 17.54 14.73 -14.22
#